data_AF-A0A651GUP3-F1
#
_entry.id   AF-A0A651GUP3-F1
#
_cell.length_a   1.000
_cell.length_b   1.000
_cell.length_c   1.000
_cell.angle_alpha   90.00
_cell.angle_beta   90.00
_cell.angle_gamma   90.00
#
_symmetry.space_group_name_H-M   'P 1'
#
loop_
_entity.id
_entity.type
_entity.pdbx_description
1 polymer ?
#
loop_
_entity_poly.entity_id
_entity_poly.type
_entity_poly.pdbx_seq_one_letter_code
_entity_poly.pdbx_strand_id
1 'polypeptide(L)'
;MHALLFRKWKTRVKGRDWYDLEWYIKKGIPLDVNHFLTRAKETNDWQEDSISNEQIIELLDAKIQSVSFRSIKEDVIKFIPNNDVLKIWSPDYFKDLIGKMKFERA
;
A
#
# COMPACT_ATOMS: atom_id res chain seq x y z
N MET A 1 1.26 -2.59 -5.56
CA MET A 1 2.20 -1.77 -4.77
C MET A 1 2.51 -0.42 -5.42
N HIS A 2 3.11 -0.37 -6.63
CA HIS A 2 3.45 0.88 -7.33
C HIS A 2 2.36 1.96 -7.31
N ALA A 3 1.16 1.60 -7.74
CA ALA A 3 0.00 2.50 -7.75
C ALA A 3 -0.37 3.09 -6.37
N LEU A 4 -0.19 2.33 -5.29
CA LEU A 4 -0.49 2.79 -3.93
C LEU A 4 0.53 3.84 -3.49
N LEU A 5 1.82 3.60 -3.76
CA LEU A 5 2.90 4.49 -3.35
C LEU A 5 2.96 5.75 -4.21
N PHE A 6 3.04 5.59 -5.52
CA PHE A 6 3.49 6.66 -6.42
C PHE A 6 2.41 7.33 -7.25
N ARG A 7 1.16 6.86 -7.21
CA ARG A 7 0.11 7.53 -7.97
C ARG A 7 -0.09 8.96 -7.45
N LYS A 8 0.11 9.93 -8.35
CA LYS A 8 -0.03 11.37 -8.09
C LYS A 8 -1.50 11.75 -7.99
N TRP A 9 -2.03 11.77 -6.78
CA TRP A 9 -3.31 12.43 -6.49
C TRP A 9 -3.06 13.68 -5.67
N LYS A 10 -3.60 14.82 -6.10
CA LYS A 10 -3.50 16.08 -5.34
C LYS A 10 -4.31 16.04 -4.04
N THR A 11 -5.56 15.58 -4.12
CA THR A 11 -6.53 15.68 -3.01
C THR A 11 -7.31 14.38 -2.75
N ARG A 12 -7.25 13.43 -3.69
CA ARG A 12 -8.06 12.20 -3.63
C ARG A 12 -7.21 11.02 -3.17
N VAL A 13 -7.74 10.23 -2.27
CA VAL A 13 -7.21 8.90 -1.94
C VAL A 13 -7.96 7.83 -2.72
N LYS A 14 -7.32 6.70 -3.01
CA LYS A 14 -7.96 5.55 -3.65
C LYS A 14 -8.03 4.40 -2.64
N GLY A 15 -9.19 4.25 -2.00
CA GLY A 15 -9.42 3.30 -0.93
C GLY A 15 -9.29 1.84 -1.35
N ARG A 16 -9.59 1.53 -2.62
CA ARG A 16 -9.44 0.16 -3.15
C ARG A 16 -7.99 -0.34 -3.12
N ASP A 17 -7.00 0.52 -3.34
CA ASP A 17 -5.59 0.09 -3.29
C ASP A 17 -5.19 -0.33 -1.86
N TRP A 18 -5.75 0.33 -0.84
CA TRP A 18 -5.57 -0.02 0.57
C TRP A 18 -6.26 -1.34 0.94
N TYR A 19 -7.44 -1.58 0.37
CA TYR A 19 -8.16 -2.84 0.51
C TYR A 19 -7.36 -4.01 -0.07
N ASP A 20 -6.85 -3.83 -1.29
CA ASP A 20 -6.03 -4.84 -1.95
C ASP A 20 -4.74 -5.09 -1.16
N LEU A 21 -4.05 -4.05 -0.68
CA LEU A 21 -2.87 -4.18 0.18
C LEU A 21 -3.17 -5.04 1.43
N GLU A 22 -4.24 -4.71 2.15
CA GLU A 22 -4.64 -5.49 3.33
C GLU A 22 -4.93 -6.95 2.97
N TRP A 23 -5.63 -7.19 1.87
CA TRP A 23 -5.95 -8.53 1.41
C TRP A 23 -4.69 -9.34 1.08
N TYR A 24 -3.74 -8.78 0.32
CA TYR A 24 -2.49 -9.46 -0.04
C TYR A 24 -1.68 -9.84 1.21
N ILE A 25 -1.57 -8.91 2.18
CA ILE A 25 -0.84 -9.15 3.43
C ILE A 25 -1.52 -10.22 4.27
N LYS A 26 -2.84 -10.13 4.46
CA LYS A 26 -3.62 -11.14 5.23
C LYS A 26 -3.57 -12.52 4.59
N LYS A 27 -3.43 -12.61 3.26
CA LYS A 27 -3.22 -13.87 2.54
C LYS A 27 -1.78 -14.35 2.58
N GLY A 28 -0.85 -13.55 3.12
CA GLY A 28 0.57 -13.87 3.16
C GLY A 28 1.17 -14.03 1.78
N ILE A 29 0.62 -13.33 0.77
CA ILE A 29 1.14 -13.32 -0.59
C ILE A 29 2.37 -12.40 -0.61
N PRO A 30 3.53 -12.90 -1.05
CA PRO A 30 4.74 -12.09 -1.09
C PRO A 30 4.65 -11.00 -2.16
N LEU A 31 5.30 -9.86 -1.89
CA LEU A 31 5.51 -8.83 -2.89
C LEU A 31 6.65 -9.24 -3.83
N ASP A 32 6.38 -9.26 -5.13
CA ASP A 32 7.40 -9.29 -6.18
C ASP A 32 8.09 -7.92 -6.26
N VAL A 33 9.30 -7.86 -5.68
CA VAL A 33 10.12 -6.63 -5.61
C VAL A 33 10.65 -6.25 -6.99
N ASN A 34 10.98 -7.24 -7.82
CA ASN A 34 11.50 -6.99 -9.16
C ASN A 34 10.43 -6.34 -10.03
N HIS A 35 9.21 -6.87 -10.03
CA HIS A 35 8.10 -6.28 -10.75
C HIS A 35 7.77 -4.88 -10.24
N PHE A 36 7.75 -4.70 -8.92
CA PHE A 36 7.55 -3.37 -8.32
C PHE A 36 8.60 -2.37 -8.79
N LEU A 37 9.88 -2.74 -8.75
CA LEU A 37 11.00 -1.90 -9.18
C LEU A 37 10.91 -1.58 -10.68
N THR A 38 10.61 -2.57 -11.53
CA THR A 38 10.39 -2.35 -12.97
C THR A 38 9.35 -1.26 -13.20
N ARG A 39 8.19 -1.34 -12.53
CA ARG A 39 7.14 -0.32 -12.65
C ARG A 39 7.57 1.05 -12.13
N ALA A 40 8.32 1.10 -11.02
CA ALA A 40 8.79 2.35 -10.45
C ALA A 40 9.82 3.05 -11.34
N LYS A 41 10.71 2.29 -12.00
CA LYS A 41 11.67 2.82 -12.99
C LYS A 41 10.95 3.29 -14.27
N GLU A 42 10.00 2.51 -14.78
CA GLU A 42 9.20 2.87 -15.98
C GLU A 42 8.50 4.23 -15.83
N THR A 43 8.08 4.60 -14.62
CA THR A 43 7.39 5.88 -14.35
C THR A 43 8.29 6.97 -13.78
N ASN A 44 9.60 6.75 -13.71
CA ASN A 44 10.58 7.65 -13.07
C ASN A 44 10.22 7.98 -11.60
N ASP A 45 9.58 7.06 -10.89
CA ASP A 45 9.31 7.20 -9.45
C ASP A 45 10.44 6.60 -8.58
N TRP A 46 11.35 5.82 -9.19
CA TRP A 46 12.57 5.30 -8.57
C TRP A 46 13.69 5.21 -9.60
N GLN A 47 14.89 5.67 -9.25
CA GLN A 47 16.01 5.87 -10.19
C GLN A 47 17.18 4.93 -9.90
N GLU A 48 17.26 4.38 -8.69
CA GLU A 48 18.31 3.43 -8.33
C GLU A 48 18.06 2.08 -9.00
N ASP A 49 19.13 1.30 -9.17
CA ASP A 49 19.08 -0.01 -9.80
C ASP A 49 18.51 -1.11 -8.90
N SER A 50 18.35 -0.82 -7.61
CA SER A 50 17.77 -1.70 -6.61
C SER A 50 16.85 -0.93 -5.67
N ILE A 51 15.95 -1.65 -5.00
CA ILE A 51 15.23 -1.16 -3.83
C ILE A 51 15.18 -2.26 -2.78
N SER A 52 15.51 -1.94 -1.53
CA SER A 52 15.47 -2.89 -0.42
C SER A 52 14.06 -3.05 0.13
N ASN A 53 13.81 -4.16 0.83
CA ASN A 53 12.53 -4.38 1.50
C ASN A 53 12.25 -3.30 2.54
N GLU A 54 13.29 -2.86 3.25
CA GLU A 54 13.23 -1.79 4.26
C GLU A 54 12.82 -0.46 3.61
N GLN A 55 13.39 -0.10 2.46
CA GLN A 55 12.99 1.11 1.72
C GLN A 55 11.52 1.04 1.30
N ILE A 56 11.01 -0.12 0.89
CA ILE A 56 9.58 -0.30 0.57
C ILE A 56 8.70 -0.09 1.81
N ILE A 57 9.12 -0.62 2.97
CA ILE A 57 8.41 -0.43 4.24
C ILE A 57 8.42 1.04 4.66
N GLU A 58 9.55 1.74 4.52
CA GLU A 58 9.65 3.18 4.82
C GLU A 58 8.74 4.02 3.91
N LEU A 59 8.70 3.72 2.62
CA LEU A 59 7.78 4.36 1.67
C LEU A 59 6.32 4.14 2.06
N LEU A 60 5.97 2.94 2.51
CA LEU A 60 4.63 2.61 2.99
C LEU A 60 4.28 3.34 4.29
N ASP A 61 5.19 3.40 5.27
CA ASP A 61 4.98 4.11 6.53
C ASP A 61 4.77 5.61 6.29
N ALA A 62 5.62 6.23 5.45
CA ALA A 62 5.44 7.61 5.01
C ALA A 62 4.09 7.82 4.28
N LYS A 63 3.67 6.84 3.47
CA LYS A 63 2.38 6.90 2.79
C LYS A 63 1.21 6.81 3.78
N ILE A 64 1.28 5.93 4.78
CA ILE A 64 0.30 5.78 5.85
C ILE A 64 0.14 7.09 6.62
N GLN A 65 1.24 7.76 6.96
CA GLN A 65 1.22 9.01 7.71
C GLN A 65 0.70 10.21 6.91
N SER A 66 0.80 10.18 5.57
CA SER A 66 0.40 11.31 4.71
C SER A 66 -1.07 11.29 4.27
N VAL A 67 -1.81 10.20 4.49
CA VAL A 67 -3.19 10.03 3.99
C VAL A 67 -4.26 10.14 5.08
N SER A 68 -5.45 10.60 4.67
CA SER A 68 -6.64 10.58 5.53
C SER A 68 -7.32 9.21 5.48
N PHE A 69 -7.21 8.42 6.56
CA PHE A 69 -7.92 7.14 6.68
C PHE A 69 -9.44 7.28 6.67
N ARG A 70 -9.96 8.44 7.10
CA ARG A 70 -11.38 8.76 6.92
C ARG A 70 -11.75 8.77 5.44
N SER A 71 -10.99 9.50 4.61
CA SER A 71 -11.24 9.60 3.18
C SER A 71 -11.03 8.27 2.45
N ILE A 72 -10.10 7.44 2.92
CA ILE A 72 -9.88 6.08 2.41
C ILE A 72 -11.12 5.21 2.64
N LYS A 73 -11.67 5.23 3.87
CA LYS A 73 -12.91 4.52 4.21
C LYS A 73 -14.09 5.00 3.36
N GLU A 74 -14.25 6.31 3.19
CA GLU A 74 -15.31 6.91 2.38
C GLU A 74 -15.23 6.53 0.89
N ASP A 75 -14.03 6.33 0.32
CA ASP A 75 -13.85 5.87 -1.05
C ASP A 75 -14.16 4.36 -1.20
N VAL A 76 -13.70 3.51 -0.28
CA VAL A 76 -13.82 2.05 -0.42
C VAL A 76 -15.20 1.50 -0.01
N ILE A 77 -15.91 2.15 0.91
CA ILE A 77 -17.17 1.64 1.48
C ILE A 77 -18.25 1.35 0.42
N LYS A 78 -18.20 2.06 -0.72
CA LYS A 78 -19.15 1.92 -1.84
C LYS A 78 -18.95 0.65 -2.64
N PHE A 79 -17.82 -0.05 -2.45
CA PHE A 79 -17.41 -1.19 -3.27
C PHE A 79 -17.36 -2.52 -2.51
N ILE A 80 -17.63 -2.51 -1.20
CA ILE A 80 -17.56 -3.71 -0.37
C ILE A 80 -18.92 -4.03 0.27
N PRO A 81 -19.30 -5.32 0.36
CA PRO A 81 -20.60 -5.71 0.88
C PRO A 81 -20.70 -5.58 2.41
N ASN A 82 -19.59 -5.79 3.13
CA ASN A 82 -19.51 -5.66 4.58
C ASN A 82 -18.57 -4.52 4.94
N ASN A 83 -19.10 -3.43 5.50
CA ASN A 83 -18.33 -2.26 5.91
C ASN A 83 -17.69 -2.41 7.30
N ASP A 84 -18.04 -3.42 8.09
CA ASP A 84 -17.48 -3.65 9.42
C ASP A 84 -15.97 -3.91 9.37
N VAL A 85 -15.49 -4.48 8.26
CA VAL A 85 -14.06 -4.73 8.03
C VAL A 85 -13.24 -3.44 8.05
N LEU A 86 -13.85 -2.29 7.78
CA LEU A 86 -13.19 -0.98 7.78
C LEU A 86 -13.14 -0.34 9.17
N LYS A 87 -13.85 -0.87 10.17
CA LYS A 87 -13.88 -0.28 11.52
C LYS A 87 -12.49 -0.22 12.13
N ILE A 88 -11.70 -1.27 11.91
CA ILE A 88 -10.32 -1.39 12.43
C ILE A 88 -9.30 -0.58 11.66
N TRP A 89 -9.64 -0.05 10.47
CA TRP A 89 -8.66 0.67 9.64
C TRP A 89 -8.25 1.98 10.32
N SER A 90 -6.97 2.10 10.63
CA SER A 90 -6.32 3.26 11.21
C SER A 90 -4.87 3.30 10.73
N PRO A 91 -4.15 4.44 10.90
CA PRO A 91 -2.72 4.48 10.67
C PRO A 91 -1.96 3.39 11.42
N ASP A 92 -2.24 3.23 12.72
CA ASP A 92 -1.59 2.22 13.57
C ASP A 92 -1.85 0.80 13.08
N TYR A 93 -3.10 0.50 12.69
CA TYR A 93 -3.45 -0.80 12.13
C TYR A 93 -2.64 -1.11 10.87
N PHE A 94 -2.52 -0.15 9.95
CA PHE A 94 -1.75 -0.37 8.73
C PHE A 94 -0.25 -0.42 8.98
N LYS A 95 0.26 0.31 9.97
CA LYS A 95 1.66 0.22 10.40
C LYS A 95 2.00 -1.18 10.91
N ASP A 96 1.16 -1.75 11.77
CA ASP A 96 1.31 -3.13 12.23
C ASP A 96 1.15 -4.16 11.11
N LEU A 97 0.27 -3.85 10.14
CA LEU A 97 -0.02 -4.72 9.00
C LEU A 97 1.16 -4.79 8.04
N ILE A 98 1.79 -3.68 7.66
CA ILE A 98 2.95 -3.70 6.76
C ILE A 98 4.15 -4.43 7.38
N GLY A 99 4.28 -4.45 8.71
CA GLY A 99 5.28 -5.27 9.41
C GLY A 99 5.10 -6.78 9.23
N LYS A 100 3.94 -7.23 8.73
CA LYS A 100 3.63 -8.63 8.40
C LYS A 100 3.76 -8.93 6.91
N MET A 101 4.19 -7.96 6.09
CA MET A 101 4.43 -8.17 4.67
C MET A 101 5.49 -9.24 4.45
N LYS A 102 5.25 -10.05 3.42
CA LYS A 102 6.26 -10.96 2.89
C LYS A 102 6.82 -10.38 1.60
N PHE A 103 8.07 -10.66 1.35
CA PHE A 103 8.75 -10.33 0.10
C PHE A 103 9.14 -11.63 -0.57
N GLU A 104 9.10 -11.67 -1.90
CA GLU A 104 9.60 -12.83 -2.62
C GLU A 104 11.05 -13.09 -2.21
N ARG A 105 11.39 -14.36 -1.99
CA ARG A 105 12.77 -14.73 -1.74
C ARG A 105 13.52 -14.57 -3.05
N ALA A 106 14.42 -13.59 -3.10
CA ALA A 106 15.44 -13.50 -4.13
C ALA A 106 16.31 -14.76 -4.14
#